data_AF-S4RF22-F1
#
_entry.id   AF-S4RF22-F1
#
_cell.length_a   1.000
_cell.length_b   1.000
_cell.length_c   1.000
_cell.angle_alpha   90.00
_cell.angle_beta   90.00
_cell.angle_gamma   90.00
#
_symmetry.space_group_name_H-M   'P 1'
#
loop_
_entity.id
_entity.type
_entity.pdbx_description
1 polymer ?
#
loop_
_entity_poly.entity_id
_entity_poly.type
_entity_poly.pdbx_seq_one_letter_code
_entity_poly.pdbx_strand_id
1 'polypeptide(L)'
;QIVSRKHPEKISETVVWRRYSDFKKLHRDLAYIHRNLFRRRSEEFPAFAKPTIFGRFEAAVLEERRASAEMLLRFAATVPALYNSQQLKDFLEGGHSYELGESAPLPSLPEPLLPLPGIDSLPSTPPLPA
;
A
#
# COMPACT_ATOMS: atom_id res chain seq x y z
N GLN A 1 -23.26 -4.73 -15.37
CA GLN A 1 -23.10 -3.74 -14.28
C GLN A 1 -23.11 -4.49 -12.96
N ILE A 2 -21.95 -4.71 -12.34
CA ILE A 2 -21.88 -5.40 -11.04
C ILE A 2 -21.39 -4.39 -10.01
N VAL A 3 -22.34 -3.62 -9.49
CA VAL A 3 -22.18 -2.91 -8.22
C VAL A 3 -22.94 -3.77 -7.22
N SER A 4 -22.24 -4.36 -6.26
CA SER A 4 -22.90 -4.96 -5.09
C SER A 4 -23.49 -3.82 -4.26
N ARG A 5 -24.72 -3.40 -4.60
CA ARG A 5 -25.53 -2.45 -3.84
C ARG A 5 -26.15 -3.14 -2.63
N LYS A 6 -25.34 -3.77 -1.79
CA LYS A 6 -25.78 -4.23 -0.46
C LYS A 6 -25.23 -3.22 0.54
N HIS A 7 -26.02 -2.17 0.76
CA HIS A 7 -25.78 -1.02 1.65
C HIS A 7 -24.77 0.02 1.14
N PRO A 8 -25.22 1.21 0.67
CA PRO A 8 -24.33 2.31 0.29
C PRO A 8 -23.57 2.93 1.48
N GLU A 9 -23.84 2.48 2.71
CA GLU A 9 -23.31 3.06 3.95
C GLU A 9 -22.09 2.33 4.51
N LYS A 10 -21.67 1.20 3.90
CA LYS A 10 -20.52 0.42 4.38
C LYS A 10 -19.39 0.39 3.36
N ILE A 11 -18.82 1.56 3.09
CA ILE A 11 -17.58 1.68 2.34
C ILE A 11 -16.44 1.47 3.34
N SER A 12 -15.83 0.29 3.31
CA SER A 12 -14.59 0.03 4.03
C SER A 12 -13.41 0.41 3.13
N GLU A 13 -12.53 1.28 3.60
CA GLU A 13 -11.22 1.42 2.97
C GLU A 13 -10.21 0.60 3.75
N THR A 14 -9.29 -0.03 3.03
CA THR A 14 -8.17 -0.76 3.60
C THR A 14 -6.88 -0.16 3.10
N VAL A 15 -6.03 0.28 4.02
CA VAL A 15 -4.70 0.81 3.72
C VAL A 15 -3.66 -0.26 4.01
N VAL A 16 -2.89 -0.65 2.99
CA VAL A 16 -1.84 -1.67 3.09
C VAL A 16 -0.55 -1.13 2.48
N TRP A 17 0.56 -1.34 3.18
CA TRP A 17 1.89 -1.05 2.66
C TRP A 17 2.50 -2.29 2.02
N ARG A 18 2.74 -2.25 0.71
CA ARG A 18 3.30 -3.37 -0.06
C ARG A 18 4.52 -2.95 -0.85
N ARG A 19 5.49 -3.85 -0.98
CA ARG A 19 6.69 -3.63 -1.77
C ARG A 19 6.42 -3.96 -3.23
N TYR A 20 7.21 -3.40 -4.13
CA TYR A 20 7.14 -3.71 -5.56
C TYR A 20 7.26 -5.21 -5.88
N SER A 21 8.07 -5.95 -5.10
CA SER A 21 8.19 -7.41 -5.21
C SER A 21 6.86 -8.12 -4.96
N ASP A 22 6.06 -7.62 -4.03
CA ASP A 22 4.79 -8.21 -3.63
C ASP A 22 3.77 -8.04 -4.76
N PHE A 23 3.73 -6.84 -5.36
CA PHE A 23 2.92 -6.58 -6.55
C PHE A 23 3.33 -7.46 -7.74
N LYS A 24 4.63 -7.68 -7.98
CA LYS A 24 5.08 -8.61 -9.02
C LYS A 24 4.63 -10.05 -8.75
N LYS A 25 4.59 -10.47 -7.49
CA LYS A 25 4.07 -11.79 -7.13
C LYS A 25 2.56 -11.85 -7.40
N LEU A 26 1.81 -10.87 -6.91
CA LEU A 26 0.37 -10.78 -7.13
C LEU A 26 0.02 -10.77 -8.62
N HIS A 27 0.75 -9.98 -9.44
CA HIS A 27 0.56 -9.92 -10.89
C HIS A 27 0.66 -11.31 -11.53
N ARG A 28 1.72 -12.07 -11.22
CA ARG A 28 1.90 -13.43 -11.76
C ARG A 28 0.78 -14.37 -11.33
N ASP A 29 0.38 -14.32 -10.07
CA ASP A 29 -0.66 -15.17 -9.50
C ASP A 29 -2.03 -14.87 -10.15
N LEU A 30 -2.39 -13.59 -10.26
CA LEU A 30 -3.63 -13.15 -10.92
C LEU A 30 -3.61 -13.44 -12.43
N ALA A 31 -2.47 -13.24 -13.11
CA ALA A 31 -2.32 -13.59 -14.52
C ALA A 31 -2.54 -15.08 -14.76
N TYR A 32 -2.06 -15.94 -13.85
CA TYR A 32 -2.28 -17.38 -13.93
C TYR A 32 -3.76 -17.75 -13.79
N ILE A 33 -4.45 -17.19 -12.80
CA ILE A 33 -5.89 -17.40 -12.58
C ILE A 33 -6.68 -16.88 -13.79
N HIS A 34 -6.38 -15.66 -14.25
CA HIS A 34 -7.01 -15.04 -15.39
C HIS A 34 -6.85 -15.90 -16.64
N ARG A 35 -5.62 -16.33 -16.96
CA ARG A 35 -5.35 -17.20 -18.11
C ARG A 35 -6.13 -18.50 -18.04
N ASN A 36 -6.27 -19.12 -16.86
CA ASN A 36 -6.99 -20.38 -16.73
C ASN A 36 -8.51 -20.23 -16.86
N LEU A 37 -9.08 -19.14 -16.36
CA LEU A 37 -10.52 -18.89 -16.41
C LEU A 37 -10.99 -18.33 -17.76
N PHE A 38 -10.15 -17.51 -18.40
CA PHE A 38 -10.49 -16.78 -19.62
C PHE A 38 -9.81 -17.36 -20.86
N ARG A 39 -9.43 -18.65 -20.87
CA ARG A 39 -8.85 -19.33 -22.06
C ARG A 39 -9.67 -19.16 -23.36
N ARG A 40 -10.96 -18.81 -23.25
CA ARG A 40 -11.88 -18.59 -24.37
C ARG A 40 -12.24 -17.11 -24.62
N ARG A 41 -11.87 -16.18 -23.75
CA ARG A 41 -12.19 -14.74 -23.86
C ARG A 41 -10.90 -13.93 -23.98
N SER A 42 -10.77 -13.12 -25.03
CA SER A 42 -9.57 -12.32 -25.30
C SER A 42 -9.47 -11.04 -24.47
N GLU A 43 -9.89 -11.08 -23.19
CA GLU A 43 -9.58 -9.96 -22.30
C GLU A 43 -8.07 -10.00 -22.02
N GLU A 44 -7.37 -8.93 -22.37
CA GLU A 44 -5.93 -8.86 -22.19
C GLU A 44 -5.61 -8.45 -20.76
N PHE A 45 -4.78 -9.25 -20.10
CA PHE A 45 -4.35 -8.98 -18.73
C PHE A 45 -3.36 -7.80 -18.73
N PRO A 46 -3.49 -6.83 -17.81
CA PRO A 46 -2.64 -5.64 -17.83
C PRO A 46 -1.15 -6.00 -17.69
N ALA A 47 -0.33 -5.34 -18.50
CA ALA A 47 1.12 -5.41 -18.36
C ALA A 47 1.56 -4.80 -17.02
N PHE A 48 2.71 -5.26 -16.53
CA PHE A 48 3.30 -4.73 -15.30
C PHE A 48 4.69 -4.18 -15.60
N ALA A 49 5.03 -3.07 -14.93
CA ALA A 49 6.36 -2.47 -15.02
C ALA A 49 7.46 -3.53 -14.92
N LYS A 50 8.52 -3.36 -15.71
CA LYS A 50 9.64 -4.31 -15.71
C LYS A 50 10.59 -4.01 -14.54
N PRO A 51 11.35 -5.00 -14.05
CA PRO A 51 12.38 -4.74 -13.05
C PRO A 51 13.50 -3.87 -13.65
N THR A 52 13.67 -2.64 -13.15
CA THR A 52 14.79 -1.76 -13.51
C THR A 52 15.98 -2.01 -12.59
N ILE A 53 17.14 -2.32 -13.18
CA ILE A 53 18.38 -2.60 -12.44
C ILE A 53 19.17 -1.29 -12.18
N PHE A 54 19.12 -0.35 -13.13
CA PHE A 54 19.70 0.99 -13.00
C PHE A 54 18.60 2.03 -12.75
N GLY A 55 18.89 3.08 -11.98
CA GLY A 55 17.91 4.16 -11.73
C GLY A 55 16.64 3.69 -11.01
N ARG A 56 16.70 2.63 -10.20
CA ARG A 56 15.51 2.01 -9.57
C ARG A 56 14.73 2.91 -8.60
N PHE A 57 15.29 4.08 -8.28
CA PHE A 57 14.72 5.12 -7.42
C PHE A 57 14.42 6.42 -8.19
N GLU A 58 14.63 6.45 -9.51
CA GLU A 58 14.24 7.59 -10.33
C GLU A 58 12.73 7.80 -10.26
N ALA A 59 12.32 9.06 -10.19
CA ALA A 59 10.91 9.42 -10.06
C ALA A 59 10.05 8.79 -11.18
N ALA A 60 10.56 8.77 -12.41
CA ALA A 60 9.89 8.13 -13.54
C ALA A 60 9.65 6.62 -13.32
N VAL A 61 10.63 5.91 -12.74
CA VAL A 61 10.53 4.47 -12.43
C VAL A 61 9.54 4.22 -11.29
N LEU A 62 9.53 5.10 -10.28
CA LEU A 62 8.57 5.01 -9.18
C LEU A 62 7.14 5.25 -9.65
N GLU A 63 6.93 6.26 -10.50
CA GLU A 63 5.62 6.56 -11.07
C GLU A 63 5.11 5.45 -11.99
N GLU A 64 5.97 4.88 -12.84
CA GLU A 64 5.61 3.73 -13.68
C GLU A 64 5.15 2.53 -12.84
N ARG A 65 5.85 2.25 -11.74
CA ARG A 65 5.49 1.17 -10.80
C ARG A 65 4.16 1.46 -10.11
N ARG A 66 3.94 2.70 -9.66
CA ARG A 66 2.70 3.15 -9.02
C ARG A 66 1.52 2.99 -9.99
N ALA A 67 1.64 3.50 -11.21
CA ALA A 67 0.62 3.42 -12.24
C ALA A 67 0.31 1.97 -12.63
N SER A 68 1.33 1.11 -12.76
CA SER A 68 1.15 -0.32 -13.05
C SER A 68 0.42 -1.05 -11.92
N ALA A 69 0.78 -0.76 -10.66
CA ALA A 69 0.11 -1.33 -9.49
C ALA A 69 -1.36 -0.90 -9.42
N GLU A 70 -1.64 0.37 -9.66
CA GLU A 70 -2.99 0.92 -9.68
C GLU A 70 -3.84 0.30 -10.78
N MET A 71 -3.29 0.16 -11.98
CA MET A 71 -3.97 -0.49 -13.11
C MET A 71 -4.27 -1.96 -12.84
N LEU A 72 -3.32 -2.70 -12.26
CA LEU A 72 -3.50 -4.09 -11.86
C LEU A 72 -4.63 -4.25 -10.85
N LEU A 73 -4.64 -3.43 -9.79
CA LEU A 73 -5.67 -3.51 -8.75
C LEU A 73 -7.06 -3.14 -9.29
N ARG A 74 -7.15 -2.12 -10.15
CA ARG A 74 -8.40 -1.77 -10.83
C ARG A 74 -8.93 -2.92 -11.68
N PHE A 75 -8.07 -3.52 -12.48
CA PHE A 75 -8.45 -4.67 -13.31
C PHE A 75 -8.88 -5.88 -12.44
N ALA A 76 -8.16 -6.15 -11.36
CA ALA A 76 -8.54 -7.23 -10.44
C ALA A 76 -9.92 -7.00 -9.81
N ALA A 77 -10.28 -5.74 -9.53
CA ALA A 77 -11.58 -5.37 -8.98
C ALA A 77 -12.73 -5.48 -10.00
N THR A 78 -12.48 -5.33 -11.30
CA THR A 78 -13.54 -5.46 -12.33
C THR A 78 -13.88 -6.91 -12.64
N VAL A 79 -12.96 -7.85 -12.38
CA VAL A 79 -13.14 -9.28 -12.65
C VAL A 79 -13.53 -10.02 -11.37
N PRO A 80 -14.77 -10.51 -11.22
CA PRO A 80 -15.25 -11.10 -9.96
C PRO A 80 -14.41 -12.28 -9.44
N ALA A 81 -13.84 -13.08 -10.33
CA ALA A 81 -13.02 -14.22 -9.95
C ALA A 81 -11.64 -13.82 -9.40
N LEU A 82 -11.08 -12.69 -9.88
CA LEU A 82 -9.83 -12.15 -9.36
C LEU A 82 -10.07 -11.41 -8.05
N TYR A 83 -11.13 -10.61 -7.97
CA TYR A 83 -11.52 -9.89 -6.76
C TYR A 83 -11.75 -10.82 -5.56
N ASN A 84 -12.39 -11.97 -5.79
CA ASN A 84 -12.67 -12.95 -4.73
C ASN A 84 -11.55 -13.97 -4.51
N SER A 85 -10.43 -13.88 -5.24
CA SER A 85 -9.32 -14.82 -5.13
C SER A 85 -8.61 -14.73 -3.77
N GLN A 86 -8.08 -15.85 -3.28
CA GLN A 86 -7.31 -15.86 -2.03
C GLN A 86 -6.04 -15.01 -2.17
N GLN A 87 -5.42 -15.01 -3.35
CA GLN A 87 -4.18 -14.28 -3.61
C GLN A 87 -4.38 -12.76 -3.46
N LEU A 88 -5.53 -12.21 -3.85
CA LEU A 88 -5.84 -10.82 -3.61
C LEU A 88 -6.19 -10.55 -2.14
N LYS A 89 -6.90 -11.47 -1.47
CA LYS A 89 -7.22 -11.35 -0.04
C LYS A 89 -5.96 -11.35 0.83
N ASP A 90 -5.06 -12.31 0.62
CA ASP A 90 -3.76 -12.40 1.29
C ASP A 90 -2.91 -11.16 1.01
N PHE A 91 -2.99 -10.63 -0.22
CA PHE A 91 -2.31 -9.39 -0.58
C PHE A 91 -2.86 -8.16 0.15
N LEU A 92 -4.13 -8.15 0.54
CA LEU A 92 -4.74 -7.09 1.34
C LEU A 92 -4.69 -7.37 2.86
N GLU A 93 -4.33 -8.58 3.25
CA GLU A 93 -4.25 -9.01 4.65
C GLU A 93 -3.17 -8.26 5.43
N GLY A 94 -3.48 -7.89 6.67
CA GLY A 94 -2.58 -7.07 7.51
C GLY A 94 -2.64 -5.57 7.19
N GLY A 95 -3.54 -5.13 6.32
CA GLY A 95 -3.90 -3.72 6.18
C GLY A 95 -4.71 -3.19 7.35
N HIS A 96 -4.65 -1.88 7.57
CA HIS A 96 -5.56 -1.19 8.47
C HIS A 96 -6.85 -0.87 7.71
N SER A 97 -7.95 -1.49 8.11
CA SER A 97 -9.28 -1.16 7.60
C SER A 97 -9.88 -0.03 8.41
N TYR A 98 -10.42 0.97 7.73
CA TYR A 98 -11.25 2.00 8.31
C TYR A 98 -12.62 1.98 7.67
N GLU A 99 -13.65 2.14 8.49
CA GLU A 99 -15.01 2.34 8.02
C GLU A 99 -15.14 3.83 7.67
N LEU A 100 -15.45 4.16 6.42
CA LEU A 100 -15.63 5.54 6.00
C LEU A 100 -16.95 6.06 6.60
N GLY A 101 -16.87 6.60 7.81
CA GLY A 101 -18.00 7.09 8.60
C GLY A 101 -17.59 7.73 9.92
N GLU A 102 -16.39 7.44 10.43
CA GLU A 102 -15.86 8.08 11.63
C GLU A 102 -14.62 8.88 11.23
N SER A 103 -14.76 10.20 11.23
CA SER A 103 -13.63 11.13 11.13
C SER A 103 -12.75 10.93 12.36
N ALA A 104 -11.88 9.92 12.35
CA ALA A 104 -10.86 9.77 13.37
C ALA A 104 -9.98 11.04 13.31
N PRO A 105 -9.93 11.85 14.38
CA PRO A 105 -8.98 12.94 14.42
C PRO A 105 -7.59 12.33 14.29
N LEU A 106 -6.77 12.90 13.40
CA LEU A 106 -5.35 12.55 13.32
C LEU A 106 -4.80 12.49 14.75
N PRO A 107 -4.04 11.44 15.14
CA PRO A 107 -3.36 11.46 16.43
C PRO A 107 -2.50 12.73 16.44
N SER A 108 -2.83 13.67 17.32
CA SER A 108 -2.10 14.93 17.47
C SER A 108 -0.63 14.59 17.64
N LEU A 109 0.21 15.09 16.73
CA LEU A 109 1.66 14.90 16.83
C LEU A 109 2.12 15.32 18.23
N PRO A 110 3.00 14.55 18.90
CA PRO A 110 3.59 14.99 20.15
C PRO A 110 4.27 16.33 19.90
N GLU A 111 4.00 17.28 20.79
CA GLU A 111 4.47 18.65 20.69
C GLU A 111 6.00 18.65 20.53
N PRO A 112 6.56 19.33 19.50
CA PRO A 112 8.00 19.30 19.27
C PRO A 112 8.70 19.87 20.50
N LEU A 113 9.63 19.09 21.06
CA LEU A 113 10.43 19.49 22.21
C LEU A 113 11.34 20.66 21.80
N LEU A 114 10.85 21.89 21.95
CA LEU A 114 11.69 23.06 21.90
C LEU A 114 12.63 23.02 23.13
N PRO A 115 13.95 23.23 22.96
CA PRO A 115 14.85 23.38 24.09
C PRO A 115 14.37 24.55 24.95
N LEU A 116 14.06 24.29 26.22
CA LEU A 116 13.73 25.34 27.18
C LEU A 116 14.97 26.24 27.38
N PRO A 117 14.87 27.57 27.21
CA PRO A 117 15.98 28.46 27.48
C PRO A 117 16.09 28.65 29.00
N GLY A 118 17.25 28.32 29.57
CA GLY A 118 17.62 28.73 30.92
C GLY A 118 17.85 27.60 31.91
N ILE A 119 18.99 26.92 31.78
CA ILE A 119 19.71 26.40 32.96
C ILE A 119 21.16 26.91 32.84
N ASP A 120 21.29 28.24 32.83
CA ASP A 120 22.56 28.92 33.12
C ASP A 120 22.69 29.07 34.63
N SER A 121 23.15 28.02 35.32
CA SER A 121 23.72 28.02 36.68
C SER A 121 23.75 26.57 37.19
N LEU A 122 24.83 25.91 37.61
CA LEU A 122 26.18 26.27 38.05
C LEU A 122 26.95 24.91 38.25
N PRO A 123 28.18 24.88 38.82
CA PRO A 123 29.49 24.93 38.19
C PRO A 123 30.24 23.57 38.06
N SER A 124 31.30 23.62 37.24
CA SER A 124 32.57 22.88 37.21
C SER A 124 32.80 21.64 38.11
N THR A 125 33.29 20.59 37.45
CA THR A 125 33.92 19.33 37.93
C THR A 125 34.88 19.44 39.13
N PRO A 126 35.10 18.30 39.83
CA PRO A 126 36.45 17.90 40.23
C PRO A 126 36.87 16.53 39.64
N PRO A 127 38.19 16.24 39.57
CA PRO A 127 38.74 15.12 38.81
C PRO A 127 38.77 13.78 39.58
N LEU A 128 39.02 12.71 38.81
CA LEU A 128 39.24 11.31 39.21
C LEU A 128 40.34 11.14 40.27
N PRO A 129 40.24 10.13 41.16
CA PRO A 129 41.38 9.45 41.75
C PRO A 129 41.76 8.16 40.99
N ALA A 130 43.02 7.76 41.16
CA ALA A 130 43.78 6.73 40.43
C ALA A 130 43.37 5.28 40.66
#